data_AF-A0A367LY46-F1
#
_entry.id   AF-A0A367LY46-F1
#
_cell.length_a   1.000
_cell.length_b   1.000
_cell.length_c   1.000
_cell.angle_alpha   90.00
_cell.angle_beta   90.00
_cell.angle_gamma   90.00
#
_symmetry.space_group_name_H-M   'P 1'
#
loop_
_entity.id
_entity.type
_entity.pdbx_description
1 polymer ?
#
loop_
_entity_poly.entity_id
_entity_poly.type
_entity_poly.pdbx_seq_one_letter_code
_entity_poly.pdbx_strand_id
1 'polypeptide(L)'
;ASPARSGDFLAGVAASNDGERVAAQMALADIPLKHFLDEALIPYEDDEVTRLIIDTHQRDAFAPVSHLTVGGFRDWLLGDAADEASLRALAPGLTPEMAAAVSKIMRVQDLVLVAQKIRVVTRFRNTLGLRGRLSTRLQPNHPTDDPAGIAASILDGLL
;
A
#
# COMPACT_ATOMS: atom_id res chain seq x y z
N ALA A 1 4.11 15.65 0.96
CA ALA A 1 2.95 15.04 1.64
C ALA A 1 3.32 13.90 2.59
N SER A 2 4.39 13.14 2.34
CA SER A 2 4.84 12.04 3.23
C SER A 2 5.19 12.53 4.65
N PRO A 3 5.02 11.70 5.69
CA PRO A 3 5.65 11.91 7.00
C PRO A 3 7.17 12.02 6.87
N ALA A 4 7.83 12.69 7.82
CA ALA A 4 9.28 12.85 7.84
C ALA A 4 10.00 11.47 7.83
N ARG A 5 10.84 11.25 6.81
CA ARG A 5 11.67 10.03 6.64
C ARG A 5 13.08 10.45 6.26
N SER A 6 14.09 9.85 6.89
CA SER A 6 15.50 10.18 6.63
C SER A 6 15.90 9.97 5.16
N GLY A 7 15.38 8.93 4.50
CA GLY A 7 15.62 8.68 3.07
C GLY A 7 15.12 9.81 2.17
N ASP A 8 13.91 10.33 2.42
CA ASP A 8 13.32 11.42 1.63
C ASP A 8 14.13 12.73 1.79
N PHE A 9 14.68 12.98 2.99
CA PHE A 9 15.60 14.11 3.20
C PHE A 9 16.91 13.92 2.46
N LEU A 10 17.50 12.74 2.51
CA LEU A 10 18.75 12.43 1.79
C LEU A 10 18.57 12.52 0.27
N ALA A 11 17.39 12.19 -0.23
CA ALA A 11 17.03 12.32 -1.64
C ALA A 11 16.60 13.74 -2.05
N GLY A 12 16.47 14.68 -1.10
CA GLY A 12 16.07 16.06 -1.38
C GLY A 12 14.60 16.23 -1.78
N VAL A 13 13.73 15.27 -1.46
CA VAL A 13 12.29 15.27 -1.84
C VAL A 13 11.36 15.45 -0.64
N ALA A 14 11.90 15.52 0.58
CA ALA A 14 11.14 15.80 1.79
C ALA A 14 10.67 17.26 1.84
N ALA A 15 9.54 17.50 2.51
CA ALA A 15 9.14 18.86 2.87
C ALA A 15 10.13 19.48 3.86
N SER A 16 10.43 20.76 3.68
CA SER A 16 11.38 21.54 4.49
C SER A 16 10.90 21.76 5.92
N ASN A 17 9.58 21.76 6.13
CA ASN A 17 8.96 21.91 7.44
C ASN A 17 7.55 21.30 7.49
N ASP A 18 6.98 21.27 8.70
CA ASP A 18 5.65 20.72 8.96
C ASP A 18 4.52 21.49 8.25
N GLY A 19 4.63 22.81 8.10
CA GLY A 19 3.65 23.63 7.38
C GLY A 19 3.60 23.29 5.90
N GLU A 20 4.75 23.17 5.25
CA GLU A 20 4.87 22.71 3.85
C GLU A 20 4.32 21.28 3.69
N ARG A 21 4.60 20.39 4.65
CA ARG A 21 4.05 19.03 4.61
C ARG A 21 2.52 19.04 4.64
N VAL A 22 1.91 19.83 5.52
CA VAL A 22 0.45 19.97 5.62
C VAL A 22 -0.12 20.58 4.34
N ALA A 23 0.50 21.63 3.80
CA ALA A 23 0.10 22.21 2.52
C ALA A 23 0.13 21.18 1.38
N ALA A 24 1.19 20.35 1.32
CA ALA A 24 1.29 19.28 0.35
C ALA A 24 0.24 18.17 0.54
N GLN A 25 -0.17 17.86 1.79
CA GLN A 25 -1.26 16.92 2.06
C GLN A 25 -2.62 17.48 1.63
N MET A 26 -2.86 18.78 1.86
CA MET A 26 -4.08 19.46 1.41
C MET A 26 -4.15 19.47 -0.11
N ALA A 27 -3.08 19.87 -0.79
CA ALA A 27 -3.02 19.83 -2.25
C ALA A 27 -3.23 18.42 -2.80
N LEU A 28 -2.59 17.41 -2.20
CA LEU A 28 -2.75 16.01 -2.58
C LEU A 28 -4.20 15.51 -2.40
N ALA A 29 -4.90 15.95 -1.36
CA ALA A 29 -6.27 15.54 -1.08
C ALA A 29 -7.26 16.00 -2.17
N ASP A 30 -6.97 17.10 -2.86
CA ASP A 30 -7.82 17.66 -3.91
C ASP A 30 -7.55 17.07 -5.30
N ILE A 31 -6.49 16.27 -5.47
CA ILE A 31 -6.16 15.64 -6.76
C ILE A 31 -7.21 14.57 -7.11
N PRO A 32 -7.84 14.60 -8.31
CA PRO A 32 -8.70 13.53 -8.80
C PRO A 32 -7.95 12.21 -8.93
N LEU A 33 -8.55 11.07 -8.54
CA LEU A 33 -7.87 9.77 -8.68
C LEU A 33 -7.47 9.47 -10.14
N LYS A 34 -8.29 9.87 -11.12
CA LYS A 34 -8.00 9.71 -12.55
C LYS A 34 -6.68 10.35 -12.99
N HIS A 35 -6.21 11.39 -12.29
CA HIS A 35 -4.97 12.07 -12.63
C HIS A 35 -3.78 11.11 -12.68
N PHE A 36 -3.72 10.10 -11.81
CA PHE A 36 -2.65 9.10 -11.79
C PHE A 36 -2.66 8.14 -12.99
N LEU A 37 -3.70 8.16 -13.83
CA LEU A 37 -3.76 7.43 -15.10
C LEU A 37 -3.34 8.29 -16.29
N ASP A 38 -3.42 9.62 -16.15
CA ASP A 38 -3.09 10.58 -17.19
C ASP A 38 -1.65 11.09 -17.05
N GLU A 39 -1.12 11.16 -15.83
CA GLU A 39 0.23 11.63 -15.51
C GLU A 39 0.98 10.57 -14.69
N ALA A 40 1.85 9.83 -15.35
CA ALA A 40 2.70 8.83 -14.70
C ALA A 40 3.94 9.48 -14.08
N LEU A 41 4.33 9.02 -12.88
CA LEU A 41 5.52 9.52 -12.18
C LEU A 41 6.82 9.21 -12.93
N ILE A 42 6.87 8.02 -13.55
CA ILE A 42 7.92 7.62 -14.49
C ILE A 42 7.23 7.39 -15.83
N PRO A 43 7.70 7.99 -16.94
CA PRO A 43 7.04 7.87 -18.25
C PRO A 43 6.82 6.41 -18.67
N TYR A 44 5.66 6.16 -19.30
CA TYR A 44 5.25 4.82 -19.73
C TYR A 44 6.24 4.20 -20.73
N GLU A 45 6.76 5.02 -21.64
CA GLU A 45 7.75 4.66 -22.63
C GLU A 45 9.09 4.21 -22.02
N ASP A 46 9.44 4.75 -20.84
CA ASP A 46 10.75 4.58 -20.24
C ASP A 46 10.78 3.49 -19.15
N ASP A 47 9.64 3.03 -18.65
CA ASP A 47 9.58 2.12 -17.50
C ASP A 47 8.58 0.96 -17.66
N GLU A 48 9.09 -0.28 -17.53
CA GLU A 48 8.27 -1.49 -17.68
C GLU A 48 7.29 -1.71 -16.53
N VAL A 49 7.57 -1.17 -15.34
CA VAL A 49 6.68 -1.28 -14.18
C VAL A 49 5.48 -0.36 -14.35
N THR A 50 5.68 0.88 -14.80
CA THR A 50 4.60 1.78 -15.20
C THR A 50 3.75 1.14 -16.29
N ARG A 51 4.36 0.51 -17.31
CA ARG A 51 3.59 -0.21 -18.34
C ARG A 51 2.73 -1.31 -17.74
N LEU A 52 3.32 -2.15 -16.89
CA LEU A 52 2.57 -3.22 -16.21
C LEU A 52 1.40 -2.66 -15.39
N ILE A 53 1.60 -1.58 -14.63
CA ILE A 53 0.56 -0.94 -13.82
C ILE A 53 -0.58 -0.44 -14.69
N ILE A 54 -0.27 0.32 -15.76
CA ILE A 54 -1.27 0.95 -16.62
C ILE A 54 -1.99 -0.10 -17.49
N ASP A 55 -1.26 -1.07 -18.05
CA ASP A 55 -1.81 -2.08 -18.96
C ASP A 55 -2.69 -3.10 -18.22
N THR A 56 -2.48 -3.31 -16.92
CA THR A 56 -3.29 -4.23 -16.09
C THR A 56 -4.41 -3.54 -15.32
N HIS A 57 -4.50 -2.21 -15.38
CA HIS A 57 -5.54 -1.43 -14.71
C HIS A 57 -6.93 -1.71 -15.32
N GLN A 58 -7.88 -2.11 -14.48
CA GLN A 58 -9.26 -2.41 -14.89
C GLN A 58 -10.19 -1.21 -14.69
N ARG A 59 -10.57 -0.55 -15.79
CA ARG A 59 -11.45 0.64 -15.77
C ARG A 59 -12.82 0.37 -15.13
N ASP A 60 -13.41 -0.78 -15.37
CA ASP A 60 -14.72 -1.14 -14.82
C ASP A 60 -14.67 -1.34 -13.30
N ALA A 61 -13.59 -1.96 -12.80
CA ALA A 61 -13.33 -2.09 -11.37
C ALA A 61 -13.12 -0.73 -10.69
N PHE A 62 -12.47 0.21 -11.38
CA PHE A 62 -12.21 1.57 -10.89
C PHE A 62 -13.45 2.48 -10.90
N ALA A 63 -14.42 2.20 -11.78
CA ALA A 63 -15.58 3.06 -12.02
C ALA A 63 -16.29 3.59 -10.74
N PRO A 64 -16.52 2.76 -9.68
CA PRO A 64 -17.22 3.20 -8.47
C PRO A 64 -16.56 4.37 -7.73
N VAL A 65 -15.22 4.48 -7.79
CA VAL A 65 -14.46 5.54 -7.09
C VAL A 65 -13.83 6.54 -8.05
N SER A 66 -13.97 6.33 -9.36
CA SER A 66 -13.26 7.10 -10.39
C SER A 66 -13.56 8.61 -10.42
N HIS A 67 -14.66 9.03 -9.81
CA HIS A 67 -15.07 10.43 -9.69
C HIS A 67 -14.53 11.13 -8.44
N LEU A 68 -13.89 10.39 -7.53
CA LEU A 68 -13.40 10.90 -6.27
C LEU A 68 -12.02 11.56 -6.42
N THR A 69 -11.74 12.50 -5.54
CA THR A 69 -10.38 12.95 -5.24
C THR A 69 -9.68 11.98 -4.30
N VAL A 70 -8.38 12.15 -4.05
CA VAL A 70 -7.64 11.37 -3.04
C VAL A 70 -8.29 11.51 -1.66
N GLY A 71 -8.73 12.73 -1.28
CA GLY A 71 -9.47 12.99 -0.06
C GLY A 71 -10.82 12.26 -0.02
N GLY A 72 -11.60 12.37 -1.09
CA GLY A 72 -12.87 11.63 -1.21
C GLY A 72 -12.67 10.10 -1.16
N PHE A 73 -11.57 9.60 -1.70
CA PHE A 73 -11.23 8.18 -1.64
C PHE A 73 -10.85 7.74 -0.23
N ARG A 74 -10.10 8.55 0.53
CA ARG A 74 -9.84 8.31 1.96
C ARG A 74 -11.16 8.15 2.72
N ASP A 75 -12.10 9.07 2.51
CA ASP A 75 -13.38 9.05 3.22
C ASP A 75 -14.23 7.82 2.82
N TRP A 76 -14.24 7.47 1.53
CA TRP A 76 -14.88 6.25 1.04
C TRP A 76 -14.31 4.99 1.69
N LEU A 77 -12.97 4.87 1.78
CA LEU A 77 -12.29 3.73 2.42
C LEU A 77 -12.63 3.62 3.92
N LEU A 78 -12.81 4.75 4.60
CA LEU A 78 -13.19 4.78 6.01
C LEU A 78 -14.67 4.45 6.23
N GLY A 79 -15.53 4.73 5.25
CA GLY A 79 -16.97 4.46 5.30
C GLY A 79 -17.36 2.97 5.21
N ASP A 80 -18.65 2.70 5.38
CA ASP A 80 -19.22 1.35 5.42
C ASP A 80 -19.32 0.69 4.04
N ALA A 81 -19.35 1.50 2.96
CA ALA A 81 -19.38 1.00 1.59
C ALA A 81 -18.08 0.26 1.18
N ALA A 82 -16.97 0.53 1.88
CA ALA A 82 -15.69 -0.12 1.69
C ALA A 82 -15.59 -1.42 2.53
N ASP A 83 -16.40 -2.42 2.21
CA ASP A 83 -16.32 -3.74 2.80
C ASP A 83 -15.32 -4.67 2.07
N GLU A 84 -15.14 -5.89 2.60
CA GLU A 84 -14.19 -6.85 2.04
C GLU A 84 -14.49 -7.22 0.57
N ALA A 85 -15.76 -7.30 0.19
CA ALA A 85 -16.17 -7.67 -1.15
C ALA A 85 -15.97 -6.50 -2.13
N SER A 86 -16.39 -5.30 -1.74
CA SER A 86 -16.22 -4.10 -2.58
C SER A 86 -14.75 -3.75 -2.76
N LEU A 87 -13.93 -3.87 -1.71
CA LEU A 87 -12.48 -3.64 -1.80
C LEU A 87 -11.79 -4.68 -2.71
N ARG A 88 -12.21 -5.95 -2.64
CA ARG A 88 -11.69 -6.99 -3.55
C ARG A 88 -12.04 -6.70 -5.00
N ALA A 89 -13.28 -6.27 -5.27
CA ALA A 89 -13.73 -5.92 -6.61
C ALA A 89 -13.02 -4.66 -7.15
N LEU A 90 -12.74 -3.69 -6.27
CA LEU A 90 -12.07 -2.44 -6.61
C LEU A 90 -10.57 -2.61 -6.87
N ALA A 91 -9.89 -3.54 -6.19
CA ALA A 91 -8.43 -3.68 -6.21
C ALA A 91 -7.76 -3.62 -7.61
N PRO A 92 -8.23 -4.32 -8.66
CA PRO A 92 -7.60 -4.24 -9.98
C PRO A 92 -7.79 -2.89 -10.69
N GLY A 93 -8.65 -2.01 -10.18
CA GLY A 93 -8.84 -0.64 -10.66
C GLY A 93 -8.06 0.41 -9.87
N LEU A 94 -7.13 0.02 -9.00
CA LEU A 94 -6.31 0.96 -8.22
C LEU A 94 -4.84 0.84 -8.65
N THR A 95 -4.20 1.97 -8.96
CA THR A 95 -2.76 2.01 -9.18
C THR A 95 -1.99 2.16 -7.86
N PRO A 96 -0.70 1.78 -7.81
CA PRO A 96 0.15 2.02 -6.65
C PRO A 96 0.21 3.50 -6.24
N GLU A 97 0.18 4.42 -7.19
CA GLU A 97 0.20 5.86 -6.95
C GLU A 97 -1.06 6.33 -6.22
N MET A 98 -2.25 5.82 -6.59
CA MET A 98 -3.50 6.10 -5.87
C MET A 98 -3.43 5.61 -4.42
N ALA A 99 -2.95 4.37 -4.20
CA ALA A 99 -2.77 3.80 -2.87
C ALA A 99 -1.72 4.57 -2.04
N ALA A 100 -0.64 4.99 -2.69
CA ALA A 100 0.42 5.78 -2.08
C ALA A 100 -0.04 7.21 -1.77
N ALA A 101 -0.93 7.80 -2.58
CA ALA A 101 -1.48 9.13 -2.35
C ALA A 101 -2.41 9.13 -1.14
N VAL A 102 -3.37 8.19 -1.10
CA VAL A 102 -4.36 8.13 -0.03
C VAL A 102 -3.72 7.79 1.32
N SER A 103 -2.72 6.90 1.35
CA SER A 103 -2.01 6.57 2.59
C SER A 103 -1.20 7.74 3.18
N LYS A 104 -0.72 8.67 2.34
CA LYS A 104 0.02 9.87 2.81
C LYS A 104 -0.87 10.88 3.53
N ILE A 105 -2.19 10.83 3.36
CA ILE A 105 -3.14 11.71 4.04
C ILE A 105 -3.92 11.00 5.16
N MET A 106 -3.58 9.75 5.47
CA MET A 106 -4.18 8.96 6.53
C MET A 106 -3.37 9.03 7.83
N ARG A 107 -4.08 9.06 8.95
CA ARG A 107 -3.46 8.83 10.27
C ARG A 107 -3.18 7.34 10.45
N VAL A 108 -2.34 6.99 11.44
CA VAL A 108 -2.08 5.58 11.78
C VAL A 108 -3.37 4.81 12.09
N GLN A 109 -4.33 5.44 12.78
CA GLN A 109 -5.63 4.85 13.07
C GLN A 109 -6.43 4.57 11.78
N ASP A 110 -6.48 5.53 10.85
CA ASP A 110 -7.12 5.36 9.55
C ASP A 110 -6.48 4.18 8.78
N LEU A 111 -5.15 4.11 8.74
CA LEU A 111 -4.42 3.02 8.09
C LEU A 111 -4.77 1.66 8.68
N VAL A 112 -4.82 1.55 10.01
CA VAL A 112 -5.24 0.32 10.71
C VAL A 112 -6.69 -0.03 10.40
N LEU A 113 -7.60 0.97 10.44
CA LEU A 113 -9.03 0.78 10.22
C LEU A 113 -9.39 0.41 8.79
N VAL A 114 -8.64 0.88 7.80
CA VAL A 114 -8.81 0.48 6.39
C VAL A 114 -8.17 -0.89 6.15
N ALA A 115 -6.95 -1.11 6.64
CA ALA A 115 -6.23 -2.37 6.43
C ALA A 115 -6.97 -3.59 7.01
N GLN A 116 -7.69 -3.45 8.13
CA GLN A 116 -8.48 -4.54 8.71
C GLN A 116 -9.66 -5.00 7.83
N LYS A 117 -10.18 -4.13 6.95
CA LYS A 117 -11.28 -4.43 6.02
C LYS A 117 -10.77 -5.22 4.81
N ILE A 118 -9.51 -5.00 4.43
CA ILE A 118 -8.86 -5.67 3.30
C ILE A 118 -8.50 -7.11 3.68
N ARG A 119 -8.81 -8.07 2.80
CA ARG A 119 -8.50 -9.49 3.01
C ARG A 119 -7.74 -10.10 1.83
N VAL A 120 -6.44 -10.31 2.05
CA VAL A 120 -5.56 -10.99 1.09
C VAL A 120 -5.30 -12.40 1.61
N VAL A 121 -5.86 -13.40 0.92
CA VAL A 121 -5.68 -14.82 1.24
C VAL A 121 -4.87 -15.47 0.12
N THR A 122 -3.75 -16.07 0.48
CA THR A 122 -2.89 -16.80 -0.45
C THR A 122 -2.73 -18.24 0.02
N ARG A 123 -2.49 -19.14 -0.93
CA ARG A 123 -2.33 -20.57 -0.63
C ARG A 123 -1.12 -21.14 -1.37
N PHE A 124 -0.32 -21.90 -0.62
CA PHE A 124 0.65 -22.83 -1.15
C PHE A 124 0.46 -24.18 -0.45
N ARG A 125 1.39 -24.59 0.43
CA ARG A 125 1.20 -25.73 1.34
C ARG A 125 0.16 -25.43 2.43
N ASN A 126 0.18 -24.21 2.95
CA ASN A 126 -0.78 -23.68 3.93
C ASN A 126 -1.55 -22.50 3.32
N THR A 127 -2.64 -22.11 3.99
CA THR A 127 -3.44 -20.93 3.64
C THR A 127 -3.15 -19.81 4.65
N LEU A 128 -2.64 -18.67 4.16
CA LEU A 128 -2.31 -17.50 4.97
C LEU A 128 -3.33 -16.38 4.76
N GLY A 129 -3.45 -15.48 5.74
CA GLY A 129 -4.29 -14.28 5.66
C GLY A 129 -5.74 -14.40 6.15
N LEU A 130 -6.15 -15.58 6.64
CA LEU A 130 -7.47 -15.79 7.23
C LEU A 130 -7.66 -15.00 8.54
N ARG A 131 -8.90 -14.67 8.87
CA ARG A 131 -9.25 -13.97 10.12
C ARG A 131 -8.90 -14.82 11.35
N GLY A 132 -8.50 -14.15 12.43
CA GLY A 132 -8.12 -14.79 13.69
C GLY A 132 -6.82 -15.60 13.62
N ARG A 133 -6.01 -15.44 12.56
CA ARG A 133 -4.73 -16.12 12.42
C ARG A 133 -3.60 -15.10 12.26
N LEU A 134 -2.55 -15.29 13.04
CA LEU A 134 -1.26 -14.65 12.86
C LEU A 134 -0.26 -15.73 12.45
N SER A 135 0.57 -15.44 11.46
CA SER A 135 1.60 -16.35 10.99
C SER A 135 2.96 -15.67 11.09
N THR A 136 3.98 -16.45 11.41
CA THR A 136 5.35 -15.97 11.57
C THR A 136 6.25 -16.65 10.54
N ARG A 137 7.37 -16.00 10.21
CA ARG A 137 8.43 -16.61 9.42
C ARG A 137 9.54 -17.04 10.37
N LEU A 138 9.85 -18.34 10.36
CA LEU A 138 11.06 -18.85 11.01
C LEU A 138 12.24 -18.67 10.04
N GLN A 139 13.17 -17.79 10.39
CA GLN A 139 14.30 -17.42 9.53
C GLN A 139 15.62 -17.50 10.32
N PRO A 140 16.21 -18.71 10.43
CA PRO A 140 17.53 -18.88 11.03
C PRO A 140 18.59 -18.21 10.14
N ASN A 141 19.30 -17.21 10.66
CA ASN A 141 20.31 -16.42 9.95
C ASN A 141 21.69 -16.53 10.62
N HIS A 142 22.20 -17.76 10.73
CA HIS A 142 23.49 -18.00 11.37
C HIS A 142 24.62 -17.24 10.63
N PRO A 143 25.53 -16.50 11.31
CA PRO A 143 26.49 -15.61 10.65
C PRO A 143 27.43 -16.27 9.62
N THR A 144 27.68 -17.57 9.80
CA THR A 144 28.53 -18.38 8.91
C THR A 144 27.76 -19.52 8.24
N ASP A 145 26.43 -19.51 8.32
CA ASP A 145 25.57 -20.59 7.82
C ASP A 145 25.94 -21.99 8.37
N ASP A 146 26.34 -22.07 9.66
CA ASP A 146 26.67 -23.35 10.30
C ASP A 146 25.40 -24.22 10.45
N PRO A 147 25.41 -25.47 9.96
CA PRO A 147 24.22 -26.33 9.98
C PRO A 147 23.70 -26.62 11.40
N ALA A 148 24.57 -26.76 12.40
CA ALA A 148 24.15 -27.05 13.77
C ALA A 148 23.50 -25.81 14.41
N GLY A 149 24.07 -24.62 14.18
CA GLY A 149 23.50 -23.35 14.62
C GLY A 149 22.14 -23.06 13.97
N ILE A 150 22.00 -23.35 12.66
CA ILE A 150 20.72 -23.25 11.95
C ILE A 150 19.70 -24.23 12.55
N ALA A 151 20.07 -25.49 12.74
CA ALA A 151 19.18 -26.51 13.28
C ALA A 151 18.69 -26.17 14.69
N ALA A 152 19.57 -25.63 15.54
CA ALA A 152 19.20 -25.18 16.88
C ALA A 152 18.15 -24.04 16.83
N SER A 153 18.35 -23.04 15.98
CA SER A 153 17.39 -21.93 15.80
C SER A 153 16.04 -22.40 15.22
N ILE A 154 16.05 -23.42 14.34
CA ILE A 154 14.81 -24.01 13.83
C ILE A 154 14.04 -24.71 14.96
N LEU A 155 14.72 -25.51 15.78
CA LEU A 155 14.07 -26.21 16.89
C LEU A 155 13.46 -25.22 17.88
N ASP A 156 14.20 -24.19 18.27
CA ASP A 156 13.74 -23.16 19.20
C ASP A 156 12.51 -22.42 18.67
N GLY A 157 12.51 -22.01 17.40
CA GLY A 157 11.37 -21.26 16.84
C GLY A 157 10.14 -22.10 16.48
N LEU A 158 10.19 -23.43 16.65
CA LEU A 158 9.03 -24.32 16.52
C LEU A 158 8.38 -24.67 17.86
N LEU A 159 9.08 -24.48 18.98
CA LEU A 159 8.60 -24.73 20.35
C LEU A 159 7.80 -23.53 20.88
#